data_AF-A0A644WWK8-F1
#
_entry.id   AF-A0A644WWK8-F1
#
_cell.length_a   1.000
_cell.length_b   1.000
_cell.length_c   1.000
_cell.angle_alpha   90.00
_cell.angle_beta   90.00
_cell.angle_gamma   90.00
#
_symmetry.space_group_name_H-M   'P 1'
#
loop_
_entity.id
_entity.type
_entity.pdbx_description
1 polymer ?
#
loop_
_entity_poly.entity_id
_entity_poly.type
_entity_poly.pdbx_seq_one_letter_code
_entity_poly.pdbx_strand_id
1 'polypeptide(L)'
;MKIKEFLLLFVILFAGCKPDPIDLDAFAEPRIIFMVDSIVVDLNAARVPEIVSVIQAEAGLTSVTQYVIKSELSETMYESPVTSFSNVNSFSISKLIPYTEDVVGFKVEAKDKAGRIVSATLPIRVIPLRDAPTVNFRVNGIESTVVSYREGDPMPVIVINASSEDELMTFAVSKVVNRIETPILIEGKDTIKFSGQDKSYRVDLSVDGYQFEPKTTAVKVYVSAGEQSKPKIKVATLKIEFTEIPGPEVVFTGGASISANEFSNVTIAGSITAEAKIKQVKLFRKKTSGNVLLNEVNLSPTQASYPFSVQLERLTMEDQGLIVQATDGNNKTTSFTCTVQVVETAPAPTVTLNQTIDAFNGVDDGQNITLTGSISTLSGYQSVDFVVYDNTGAIIQRIPVSYSGNNITLNPTFAATKSTRKVGIEVVDINGKVTNIYRDVHVGYYYARVLMSMAGEDSKATSDTGPLPGPFFSAKNRKAMSYIEGKAAPMECDVAFHTQSTYGAVRVGNMTYARGSAKFTGHTKTGAGLDTWGTSTNYTVKTISAVNRADFDETTIDNLEALTFTGSSESPVIASGAFPNPVPANMVIGYQAQIDGQPKNVMFIYDMFDNMPADKSASTFYIKVKIQK
;
A
#
# COMPACT_ATOMS: atom_id res chain seq x y z
N MET A 1 -70.81 43.04 -78.52
CA MET A 1 -71.85 42.25 -79.21
C MET A 1 -72.97 42.00 -78.21
N LYS A 2 -74.21 42.41 -78.52
CA LYS A 2 -75.43 42.23 -77.69
C LYS A 2 -75.78 40.74 -77.53
N ILE A 3 -76.54 40.38 -76.47
CA ILE A 3 -77.79 39.55 -76.46
C ILE A 3 -78.09 39.11 -75.00
N LYS A 4 -79.08 39.73 -74.32
CA LYS A 4 -80.53 39.35 -74.14
C LYS A 4 -80.73 38.27 -73.05
N GLU A 5 -81.36 38.57 -71.90
CA GLU A 5 -82.81 38.69 -71.61
C GLU A 5 -83.64 37.39 -71.72
N PHE A 6 -84.26 36.98 -70.60
CA PHE A 6 -85.59 36.33 -70.39
C PHE A 6 -85.60 35.63 -69.00
N LEU A 7 -86.64 35.50 -68.15
CA LEU A 7 -88.05 35.91 -68.08
C LEU A 7 -88.68 35.37 -66.76
N LEU A 8 -89.63 36.13 -66.18
CA LEU A 8 -90.87 35.76 -65.44
C LEU A 8 -90.97 34.95 -64.11
N LEU A 9 -91.75 35.59 -63.22
CA LEU A 9 -92.97 35.14 -62.50
C LEU A 9 -92.87 34.79 -60.99
N PHE A 10 -93.98 35.08 -60.29
CA PHE A 10 -94.11 35.71 -58.98
C PHE A 10 -95.08 34.89 -58.09
N VAL A 11 -94.72 34.51 -56.84
CA VAL A 11 -95.65 34.21 -55.73
C VAL A 11 -95.01 34.55 -54.37
N ILE A 12 -95.88 35.02 -53.46
CA ILE A 12 -95.73 35.84 -52.24
C ILE A 12 -95.32 35.08 -50.95
N LEU A 13 -94.40 35.69 -50.21
CA LEU A 13 -94.15 35.85 -48.75
C LEU A 13 -94.70 34.85 -47.70
N PHE A 14 -93.78 34.30 -46.88
CA PHE A 14 -93.71 34.58 -45.43
C PHE A 14 -92.25 34.64 -44.93
N ALA A 15 -91.98 35.74 -44.23
CA ALA A 15 -90.80 36.18 -43.50
C ALA A 15 -89.86 35.11 -42.90
N GLY A 16 -88.60 35.15 -43.34
CA GLY A 16 -87.43 35.03 -42.45
C GLY A 16 -86.69 36.37 -42.52
N CYS A 17 -86.52 37.01 -41.37
CA CYS A 17 -85.93 38.34 -41.17
C CYS A 17 -84.73 38.61 -42.12
N LYS A 18 -84.85 39.58 -43.04
CA LYS A 18 -83.64 40.21 -43.60
C LYS A 18 -83.10 41.07 -42.46
N PRO A 19 -81.86 40.85 -41.97
CA PRO A 19 -81.26 41.79 -41.04
C PRO A 19 -81.26 43.16 -41.71
N ASP A 20 -81.66 44.19 -40.96
CA ASP A 20 -81.50 45.57 -41.39
C ASP A 20 -80.09 45.77 -41.94
N PRO A 21 -79.89 46.58 -43.00
CA PRO A 21 -78.55 46.91 -43.45
C PRO A 21 -77.79 47.47 -42.25
N ILE A 22 -76.81 46.70 -41.78
CA ILE A 22 -75.94 47.10 -40.68
C ILE A 22 -75.25 48.39 -41.13
N ASP A 23 -75.54 49.50 -40.45
CA ASP A 23 -74.87 50.77 -40.69
C ASP A 23 -73.44 50.67 -40.17
N LEU A 24 -72.51 50.35 -41.07
CA LEU A 24 -71.10 50.13 -40.74
C LEU A 24 -70.41 51.42 -40.24
N ASP A 25 -70.97 52.60 -40.54
CA ASP A 25 -70.44 53.91 -40.15
C ASP A 25 -70.78 54.28 -38.69
N ALA A 26 -71.71 53.56 -38.04
CA ALA A 26 -72.08 53.76 -36.64
C ALA A 26 -71.13 53.09 -35.62
N PHE A 27 -70.24 52.20 -36.08
CA PHE A 27 -69.29 51.46 -35.22
C PHE A 27 -67.98 52.20 -35.03
N ALA A 28 -67.28 51.98 -33.92
CA ALA A 28 -65.94 52.53 -33.71
C ALA A 28 -64.90 51.95 -34.69
N GLU A 29 -63.84 52.71 -34.97
CA GLU A 29 -62.70 52.23 -35.76
C GLU A 29 -61.94 51.10 -35.04
N PRO A 30 -61.16 50.27 -35.77
CA PRO A 30 -60.39 49.20 -35.14
C PRO A 30 -59.40 49.70 -34.09
N ARG A 31 -59.30 49.00 -32.97
CA ARG A 31 -58.33 49.29 -31.92
C ARG A 31 -57.28 48.21 -31.84
N ILE A 32 -56.01 48.60 -31.93
CA ILE A 32 -54.84 47.72 -31.75
C ILE A 32 -54.27 47.98 -30.36
N ILE A 33 -54.12 46.92 -29.57
CA ILE A 33 -53.65 46.99 -28.19
C ILE A 33 -52.45 46.05 -28.05
N PHE A 34 -51.26 46.63 -27.96
CA PHE A 34 -50.07 45.89 -27.50
C PHE A 34 -50.17 45.68 -25.99
N MET A 35 -49.68 44.54 -25.50
CA MET A 35 -49.69 44.22 -24.07
C MET A 35 -48.66 45.02 -23.26
N VAL A 36 -47.71 45.68 -23.95
CA VAL A 36 -46.65 46.51 -23.37
C VAL A 36 -46.41 47.73 -24.24
N ASP A 37 -45.87 48.81 -23.66
CA ASP A 37 -45.61 50.07 -24.37
C ASP A 37 -44.28 50.05 -25.17
N SER A 38 -43.34 49.19 -24.80
CA SER A 38 -42.08 48.94 -25.52
C SER A 38 -41.44 47.62 -25.08
N ILE A 39 -40.50 47.11 -25.87
CA ILE A 39 -39.73 45.90 -25.55
C ILE A 39 -38.23 46.18 -25.64
N VAL A 40 -37.45 45.71 -24.66
CA VAL A 40 -36.00 45.62 -24.75
C VAL A 40 -35.61 44.17 -25.01
N VAL A 41 -34.88 43.93 -26.09
CA VAL A 41 -34.45 42.60 -26.53
C VAL A 41 -32.95 42.49 -26.36
N ASP A 42 -32.49 41.59 -25.49
CA ASP A 42 -31.08 41.29 -25.33
C ASP A 42 -30.70 40.06 -26.14
N LEU A 43 -29.95 40.24 -27.24
CA LEU A 43 -29.48 39.14 -28.08
C LEU A 43 -28.45 38.24 -27.38
N ASN A 44 -27.93 38.65 -26.22
CA ASN A 44 -27.07 37.83 -25.37
C ASN A 44 -27.86 36.98 -24.36
N ALA A 45 -29.19 37.16 -24.26
CA ALA A 45 -30.05 36.38 -23.39
C ALA A 45 -30.48 35.05 -24.05
N ALA A 46 -30.66 34.01 -23.23
CA ALA A 46 -31.13 32.70 -23.72
C ALA A 46 -32.60 32.71 -24.20
N ARG A 47 -33.38 33.73 -23.83
CA ARG A 47 -34.77 33.91 -24.25
C ARG A 47 -35.01 35.36 -24.64
N VAL A 48 -35.58 35.55 -25.81
CA VAL A 48 -36.06 36.84 -26.31
C VAL A 48 -37.60 36.89 -26.22
N PRO A 49 -38.19 38.05 -25.90
CA PRO A 49 -39.63 38.17 -25.67
C PRO A 49 -40.44 38.05 -26.97
N GLU A 50 -41.62 37.42 -26.89
CA GLU A 50 -42.62 37.44 -27.97
C GLU A 50 -43.41 38.75 -27.97
N ILE A 51 -43.90 39.12 -29.16
CA ILE A 51 -44.79 40.25 -29.35
C ILE A 51 -46.22 39.77 -29.23
N VAL A 52 -46.97 40.36 -28.29
CA VAL A 52 -48.37 40.04 -28.04
C VAL A 52 -49.24 41.27 -28.23
N SER A 53 -50.27 41.15 -29.06
CA SER A 53 -51.23 42.21 -29.35
C SER A 53 -52.64 41.64 -29.55
N VAL A 54 -53.66 42.42 -29.19
CA VAL A 54 -55.06 42.13 -29.51
C VAL A 54 -55.63 43.25 -30.35
N ILE A 55 -56.32 42.89 -31.42
CA ILE A 55 -57.02 43.80 -32.32
C ILE A 55 -58.52 43.59 -32.14
N GLN A 56 -59.26 44.67 -31.94
CA GLN A 56 -60.72 44.67 -31.80
C GLN A 56 -61.34 45.54 -32.89
N ALA A 57 -62.37 45.05 -33.57
CA ALA A 57 -63.11 45.84 -34.56
C ALA A 57 -64.60 45.53 -34.46
N GLU A 58 -65.41 46.52 -34.10
CA GLU A 58 -66.86 46.36 -33.95
C GLU A 58 -67.56 46.09 -35.29
N ALA A 59 -67.08 46.72 -36.37
CA ALA A 59 -67.56 46.47 -37.74
C ALA A 59 -67.04 45.14 -38.35
N GLY A 60 -66.15 44.44 -37.65
CA GLY A 60 -65.48 43.22 -38.11
C GLY A 60 -64.28 43.48 -39.03
N LEU A 61 -63.25 42.65 -38.94
CA LEU A 61 -61.98 42.73 -39.66
C LEU A 61 -62.08 42.16 -41.09
N THR A 62 -61.36 42.82 -42.00
CA THR A 62 -61.14 42.40 -43.39
C THR A 62 -59.69 41.99 -43.61
N SER A 63 -58.73 42.69 -43.01
CA SER A 63 -57.32 42.28 -43.06
C SER A 63 -56.51 42.76 -41.87
N VAL A 64 -55.54 41.96 -41.43
CA VAL A 64 -54.49 42.38 -40.49
C VAL A 64 -53.12 42.12 -41.13
N THR A 65 -52.31 43.18 -41.25
CA THR A 65 -50.96 43.13 -41.81
C THR A 65 -49.94 43.48 -40.73
N GLN A 66 -48.78 42.83 -40.75
CA GLN A 66 -47.73 42.97 -39.75
C GLN A 66 -46.42 43.39 -40.46
N TYR A 67 -45.69 44.32 -39.86
CA TYR A 67 -44.42 44.81 -40.39
C TYR A 67 -43.36 44.84 -39.29
N VAL A 68 -42.12 44.54 -39.67
CA VAL A 68 -40.93 44.82 -38.86
C VAL A 68 -40.36 46.15 -39.34
N ILE A 69 -40.10 47.06 -38.40
CA ILE A 69 -39.46 48.35 -38.66
C ILE A 69 -37.98 48.22 -38.33
N LYS A 70 -37.14 48.59 -39.29
CA LYS A 70 -35.68 48.63 -39.13
C LYS A 70 -35.19 50.07 -38.89
N SER A 71 -33.92 50.21 -38.49
CA SER A 71 -33.31 51.46 -38.01
C SER A 71 -33.35 52.61 -39.02
N GLU A 72 -33.49 52.31 -40.32
CA GLU A 72 -33.70 53.31 -41.39
C GLU A 72 -35.18 53.71 -41.58
N LEU A 73 -36.06 53.31 -40.63
CA LEU A 73 -37.52 53.42 -40.71
C LEU A 73 -38.13 52.68 -41.91
N SER A 74 -37.39 51.73 -42.50
CA SER A 74 -37.92 50.88 -43.56
C SER A 74 -38.90 49.86 -42.98
N GLU A 75 -40.14 49.88 -43.48
CA GLU A 75 -41.17 48.90 -43.12
C GLU A 75 -41.04 47.67 -44.03
N THR A 76 -40.73 46.51 -43.45
CA THR A 76 -40.73 45.24 -44.18
C THR A 76 -41.91 44.40 -43.69
N MET A 77 -42.77 43.96 -44.63
CA MET A 77 -43.88 43.07 -44.30
C MET A 77 -43.35 41.78 -43.69
N TYR A 78 -43.83 41.44 -42.49
CA TYR A 78 -43.35 40.30 -41.71
C TYR A 78 -43.92 38.97 -42.22
N GLU A 79 -45.23 38.94 -42.44
CA GLU A 79 -45.98 37.79 -42.96
C GLU A 79 -47.08 38.29 -43.92
N SER A 80 -47.61 37.39 -44.76
CA SER A 80 -48.75 37.71 -45.62
C SER A 80 -49.95 38.22 -44.80
N PRO A 81 -50.73 39.19 -45.32
CA PRO A 81 -51.91 39.70 -44.61
C PRO A 81 -52.90 38.60 -44.24
N VAL A 82 -53.37 38.62 -43.00
CA VAL A 82 -54.42 37.71 -42.52
C VAL A 82 -55.76 38.25 -42.99
N THR A 83 -56.49 37.47 -43.79
CA THR A 83 -57.79 37.87 -44.38
C THR A 83 -58.95 36.95 -43.98
N SER A 84 -58.68 35.92 -43.18
CA SER A 84 -59.68 34.98 -42.67
C SER A 84 -59.61 34.92 -41.15
N PHE A 85 -60.74 35.14 -40.49
CA PHE A 85 -60.83 35.31 -39.04
C PHE A 85 -61.87 34.36 -38.46
N SER A 86 -61.48 33.57 -37.45
CA SER A 86 -62.41 32.72 -36.69
C SER A 86 -63.43 33.54 -35.90
N ASN A 87 -63.00 34.71 -35.41
CA ASN A 87 -63.87 35.75 -34.88
C ASN A 87 -63.61 37.02 -35.68
N VAL A 88 -64.59 37.47 -36.46
CA VAL A 88 -64.43 38.67 -37.29
C VAL A 88 -64.21 39.93 -36.45
N ASN A 89 -64.62 39.98 -35.19
CA ASN A 89 -64.51 41.18 -34.36
C ASN A 89 -63.23 41.24 -33.52
N SER A 90 -62.42 40.18 -33.51
CA SER A 90 -61.21 40.13 -32.69
C SER A 90 -60.13 39.23 -33.31
N PHE A 91 -58.88 39.70 -33.25
CA PHE A 91 -57.71 38.92 -33.66
C PHE A 91 -56.57 39.11 -32.67
N SER A 92 -55.87 38.03 -32.34
CA SER A 92 -54.72 38.06 -31.42
C SER A 92 -53.45 37.68 -32.14
N ILE A 93 -52.38 38.42 -31.87
CA ILE A 93 -51.02 38.16 -32.34
C ILE A 93 -50.21 37.67 -31.13
N SER A 94 -49.53 36.54 -31.29
CA SER A 94 -48.44 36.07 -30.40
C SER A 94 -47.35 35.55 -31.30
N LYS A 95 -46.28 36.34 -31.50
CA LYS A 95 -45.24 36.03 -32.49
C LYS A 95 -43.86 36.37 -31.96
N LEU A 96 -42.93 35.45 -32.21
CA LEU A 96 -41.50 35.73 -32.08
C LEU A 96 -40.97 36.15 -33.45
N ILE A 97 -40.56 37.41 -33.59
CA ILE A 97 -39.92 37.91 -34.80
C ILE A 97 -38.41 37.62 -34.76
N PRO A 98 -37.72 37.50 -35.91
CA PRO A 98 -36.27 37.43 -35.95
C PRO A 98 -35.69 38.80 -35.58
N TYR A 99 -35.31 38.95 -34.31
CA TYR A 99 -34.63 40.16 -33.85
C TYR A 99 -33.21 40.23 -34.42
N THR A 100 -32.94 41.28 -35.17
CA THR A 100 -31.60 41.68 -35.62
C THR A 100 -31.27 43.04 -35.02
N GLU A 101 -29.98 43.40 -34.99
CA GLU A 101 -29.52 44.64 -34.33
C GLU A 101 -30.15 45.90 -34.91
N ASP A 102 -30.61 45.84 -36.16
CA ASP A 102 -31.27 46.94 -36.86
C ASP A 102 -32.79 47.02 -36.61
N VAL A 103 -33.43 46.09 -35.89
CA VAL A 103 -34.88 46.16 -35.59
C VAL A 103 -35.17 47.21 -34.53
N VAL A 104 -36.10 48.13 -34.84
CA VAL A 104 -36.48 49.24 -33.93
C VAL A 104 -37.97 49.27 -33.59
N GLY A 105 -38.80 48.46 -34.25
CA GLY A 105 -40.21 48.39 -33.93
C GLY A 105 -40.99 47.30 -34.67
N PHE A 106 -42.22 47.07 -34.24
CA PHE A 106 -43.17 46.16 -34.89
C PHE A 106 -44.51 46.86 -35.08
N LYS A 107 -44.96 46.97 -36.33
CA LYS A 107 -46.18 47.68 -36.71
C LYS A 107 -47.26 46.71 -37.12
N VAL A 108 -48.48 46.97 -36.64
CA VAL A 108 -49.69 46.23 -37.04
C VAL A 108 -50.63 47.20 -37.71
N GLU A 109 -51.18 46.81 -38.85
CA GLU A 109 -52.23 47.53 -39.56
C GLU A 109 -53.48 46.66 -39.63
N ALA A 110 -54.62 47.20 -39.19
CA ALA A 110 -55.90 46.50 -39.19
C ALA A 110 -56.88 47.26 -40.07
N LYS A 111 -57.55 46.54 -40.99
CA LYS A 111 -58.61 47.04 -41.85
C LYS A 111 -59.93 46.37 -41.50
N ASP A 112 -60.99 47.14 -41.28
CA ASP A 112 -62.34 46.61 -41.02
C ASP A 112 -63.19 46.47 -42.30
N LYS A 113 -64.44 46.01 -42.15
CA LYS A 113 -65.42 45.87 -43.24
C LYS A 113 -66.00 47.21 -43.71
N ALA A 114 -65.91 48.27 -42.91
CA ALA A 114 -66.20 49.64 -43.32
C ALA A 114 -65.08 50.23 -44.20
N GLY A 115 -63.93 49.55 -44.27
CA GLY A 115 -62.78 49.94 -45.09
C GLY A 115 -61.79 50.86 -44.37
N ARG A 116 -61.98 51.13 -43.08
CA ARG A 116 -61.10 51.97 -42.26
C ARG A 116 -59.83 51.21 -41.91
N ILE A 117 -58.68 51.90 -41.95
CA ILE A 117 -57.36 51.32 -41.65
C ILE A 117 -56.77 52.07 -40.46
N VAL A 118 -56.43 51.33 -39.41
CA VAL A 118 -55.72 51.84 -38.23
C VAL A 118 -54.39 51.13 -38.12
N SER A 119 -53.35 51.87 -37.71
CA SER A 119 -52.01 51.33 -37.48
C SER A 119 -51.51 51.65 -36.09
N ALA A 120 -50.78 50.73 -35.49
CA ALA A 120 -50.07 50.94 -34.23
C ALA A 120 -48.68 50.30 -34.30
N THR A 121 -47.70 50.96 -33.69
CA THR A 121 -46.30 50.51 -33.66
C THR A 121 -45.85 50.28 -32.23
N LEU A 122 -45.29 49.10 -31.96
CA LEU A 122 -44.59 48.78 -30.73
C LEU A 122 -43.10 49.11 -30.88
N PRO A 123 -42.53 50.06 -30.12
CA PRO A 123 -41.09 50.33 -30.11
C PRO A 123 -40.28 49.17 -29.54
N ILE A 124 -39.17 48.84 -30.19
CA ILE A 124 -38.27 47.75 -29.80
C ILE A 124 -36.85 48.28 -29.73
N ARG A 125 -36.15 48.02 -28.63
CA ARG A 125 -34.72 48.33 -28.47
C ARG A 125 -33.92 47.04 -28.38
N VAL A 126 -33.06 46.79 -29.36
CA VAL A 126 -32.20 45.60 -29.39
C VAL A 126 -30.83 45.92 -28.76
N ILE A 127 -30.34 45.04 -27.89
CA ILE A 127 -28.96 45.04 -27.39
C ILE A 127 -28.17 44.05 -28.27
N PRO A 128 -27.11 44.50 -28.97
CA PRO A 128 -26.38 43.70 -29.95
C PRO A 128 -25.64 42.52 -29.33
N LEU A 129 -25.24 41.55 -30.16
CA LEU A 129 -24.46 40.41 -29.71
C LEU A 129 -23.05 40.87 -29.34
N ARG A 130 -22.54 40.42 -28.19
CA ARG A 130 -21.19 40.76 -27.72
C ARG A 130 -20.21 39.64 -28.02
N ASP A 131 -19.05 40.01 -28.54
CA ASP A 131 -17.95 39.08 -28.75
C ASP A 131 -17.29 38.67 -27.43
N ALA A 132 -16.79 37.44 -27.39
CA ALA A 132 -15.99 36.98 -26.26
C ALA A 132 -14.64 37.71 -26.23
N PRO A 133 -13.99 37.81 -25.05
CA PRO A 133 -12.64 38.36 -24.95
C PRO A 133 -11.67 37.68 -25.91
N THR A 134 -10.69 38.44 -26.37
CA THR A 134 -9.55 37.94 -27.15
C THR A 134 -8.35 37.76 -26.25
N VAL A 135 -7.55 36.74 -26.54
CA VAL A 135 -6.30 36.46 -25.82
C VAL A 135 -5.23 36.12 -26.84
N ASN A 136 -4.14 36.88 -26.82
CA ASN A 136 -2.99 36.69 -27.69
C ASN A 136 -1.75 36.40 -26.84
N PHE A 137 -1.04 35.33 -27.20
CA PHE A 137 0.24 34.98 -26.59
C PHE A 137 1.37 35.51 -27.46
N ARG A 138 2.34 36.20 -26.85
CA ARG A 138 3.59 36.59 -27.50
C ARG A 138 4.75 35.86 -26.83
N VAL A 139 5.44 35.02 -27.59
CA VAL A 139 6.61 34.26 -27.16
C VAL A 139 7.84 34.95 -27.76
N ASN A 140 8.77 35.40 -26.92
CA ASN A 140 9.94 36.19 -27.33
C ASN A 140 9.59 37.37 -28.25
N GLY A 141 8.45 38.02 -27.98
CA GLY A 141 7.96 39.18 -28.74
C GLY A 141 7.14 38.86 -29.98
N ILE A 142 7.00 37.59 -30.38
CA ILE A 142 6.26 37.17 -31.59
C ILE A 142 4.94 36.48 -31.19
N GLU A 143 3.84 36.81 -31.85
CA GLU A 143 2.56 36.13 -31.61
C GLU A 143 2.64 34.64 -31.98
N SER A 144 2.33 33.76 -31.04
CA SER A 144 2.40 32.31 -31.26
C SER A 144 1.46 31.55 -30.33
N THR A 145 0.86 30.48 -30.81
CA THR A 145 0.06 29.53 -30.01
C THR A 145 0.82 28.26 -29.64
N VAL A 146 2.10 28.16 -30.04
CA VAL A 146 3.00 27.04 -29.72
C VAL A 146 4.37 27.56 -29.29
N VAL A 147 4.98 26.92 -28.32
CA VAL A 147 6.38 27.13 -27.94
C VAL A 147 7.09 25.80 -27.76
N SER A 148 8.25 25.65 -28.37
CA SER A 148 9.16 24.54 -28.09
C SER A 148 10.09 24.95 -26.97
N TYR A 149 10.23 24.09 -25.96
CA TYR A 149 11.12 24.32 -24.83
C TYR A 149 11.88 23.04 -24.51
N ARG A 150 13.18 23.18 -24.37
CA ARG A 150 14.04 22.10 -23.94
C ARG A 150 14.45 22.33 -22.50
N GLU A 151 14.38 21.29 -21.69
CA GLU A 151 14.79 21.36 -20.29
C GLU A 151 16.23 21.90 -20.15
N GLY A 152 16.43 22.88 -19.27
CA GLY A 152 17.75 23.49 -19.03
C GLY A 152 18.08 24.67 -19.95
N ASP A 153 17.33 24.88 -21.03
CA ASP A 153 17.43 26.10 -21.83
C ASP A 153 16.86 27.31 -21.05
N PRO A 154 17.30 28.55 -21.35
CA PRO A 154 16.69 29.74 -20.76
C PRO A 154 15.18 29.80 -21.05
N MET A 155 14.39 30.12 -20.03
CA MET A 155 12.93 30.26 -20.16
C MET A 155 12.58 31.33 -21.21
N PRO A 156 11.75 31.02 -22.23
CA PRO A 156 11.30 32.03 -23.18
C PRO A 156 10.43 33.07 -22.49
N VAL A 157 10.48 34.31 -22.96
CA VAL A 157 9.61 35.39 -22.47
C VAL A 157 8.21 35.16 -23.01
N ILE A 158 7.22 35.01 -22.13
CA ILE A 158 5.82 34.75 -22.49
C ILE A 158 4.95 35.89 -21.98
N VAL A 159 4.47 36.71 -22.92
CA VAL A 159 3.56 37.81 -22.65
C VAL A 159 2.16 37.41 -23.09
N ILE A 160 1.18 37.57 -22.21
CA ILE A 160 -0.24 37.31 -22.48
C ILE A 160 -0.94 38.66 -22.53
N ASN A 161 -1.62 38.94 -23.64
CA ASN A 161 -2.48 40.11 -23.78
C ASN A 161 -3.93 39.64 -23.87
N ALA A 162 -4.77 40.10 -22.96
CA ALA A 162 -6.21 39.93 -23.02
C ALA A 162 -6.87 41.27 -23.35
N SER A 163 -7.88 41.26 -24.22
CA SER A 163 -8.70 42.44 -24.52
C SER A 163 -10.16 42.09 -24.78
N SER A 164 -11.06 43.01 -24.52
CA SER A 164 -12.50 42.86 -24.77
C SER A 164 -13.14 44.20 -25.14
N GLU A 165 -14.25 44.15 -25.86
CA GLU A 165 -15.09 45.34 -26.09
C GLU A 165 -15.82 45.80 -24.82
N ASP A 166 -16.05 44.87 -23.90
CA ASP A 166 -16.63 45.07 -22.57
C ASP A 166 -15.56 45.14 -21.48
N GLU A 167 -15.99 45.51 -20.27
CA GLU A 167 -15.17 45.45 -19.07
C GLU A 167 -14.77 44.00 -18.75
N LEU A 168 -13.48 43.77 -18.55
CA LEU A 168 -12.96 42.52 -18.02
C LEU A 168 -13.51 42.30 -16.61
N MET A 169 -13.79 41.05 -16.26
CA MET A 169 -14.25 40.64 -14.94
C MET A 169 -13.23 39.76 -14.24
N THR A 170 -12.72 38.74 -14.94
CA THR A 170 -11.69 37.85 -14.39
C THR A 170 -10.60 37.52 -15.40
N PHE A 171 -9.40 37.31 -14.89
CA PHE A 171 -8.26 36.77 -15.62
C PHE A 171 -7.55 35.73 -14.76
N ALA A 172 -7.37 34.53 -15.27
CA ALA A 172 -6.66 33.44 -14.60
C ALA A 172 -5.76 32.70 -15.58
N VAL A 173 -4.62 32.24 -15.09
CA VAL A 173 -3.65 31.46 -15.86
C VAL A 173 -3.45 30.12 -15.18
N SER A 174 -3.39 29.05 -15.96
CA SER A 174 -3.09 27.71 -15.46
C SER A 174 -2.01 27.04 -16.31
N LYS A 175 -1.26 26.13 -15.70
CA LYS A 175 -0.35 25.21 -16.38
C LYS A 175 -0.96 23.83 -16.43
N VAL A 176 -0.67 23.10 -17.50
CA VAL A 176 -0.99 21.68 -17.62
C VAL A 176 0.31 20.90 -17.60
N VAL A 177 0.52 20.14 -16.53
CA VAL A 177 1.70 19.29 -16.33
C VAL A 177 1.20 17.86 -16.17
N ASN A 178 1.70 16.94 -16.98
CA ASN A 178 1.28 15.53 -16.93
C ASN A 178 -0.25 15.33 -16.94
N ARG A 179 -0.96 16.12 -17.77
CA ARG A 179 -2.44 16.17 -17.90
C ARG A 179 -3.20 16.68 -16.67
N ILE A 180 -2.50 17.19 -15.67
CA ILE A 180 -3.11 17.84 -14.49
C ILE A 180 -3.01 19.35 -14.69
N GLU A 181 -4.14 20.03 -14.55
CA GLU A 181 -4.22 21.48 -14.63
C GLU A 181 -4.11 22.11 -13.24
N THR A 182 -3.21 23.07 -13.07
CA THR A 182 -2.98 23.80 -11.81
C THR A 182 -2.83 25.29 -12.08
N PRO A 183 -3.28 26.17 -11.17
CA PRO A 183 -3.18 27.62 -11.37
C PRO A 183 -1.73 28.09 -11.33
N ILE A 184 -1.39 29.07 -12.17
CA ILE A 184 -0.19 29.90 -12.04
C ILE A 184 -0.63 31.16 -11.30
N LEU A 185 0.03 31.46 -10.17
CA LEU A 185 -0.27 32.67 -9.41
C LEU A 185 0.29 33.89 -10.13
N ILE A 186 -0.58 34.84 -10.48
CA ILE A 186 -0.21 36.14 -11.04
C ILE A 186 -0.37 37.17 -9.93
N GLU A 187 0.68 37.94 -9.62
CA GLU A 187 0.69 38.87 -8.49
C GLU A 187 0.26 38.21 -7.16
N GLY A 188 0.59 36.93 -6.98
CA GLY A 188 0.22 36.12 -5.80
C GLY A 188 -1.23 35.65 -5.74
N LYS A 189 -2.03 35.83 -6.81
CA LYS A 189 -3.45 35.44 -6.89
C LYS A 189 -3.67 34.38 -7.97
N ASP A 190 -4.58 33.45 -7.70
CA ASP A 190 -5.00 32.43 -8.67
C ASP A 190 -5.92 33.01 -9.77
N THR A 191 -6.72 34.02 -9.41
CA THR A 191 -7.62 34.74 -10.30
C THR A 191 -7.55 36.23 -9.98
N ILE A 192 -7.21 37.02 -10.99
CA ILE A 192 -7.36 38.48 -10.95
C ILE A 192 -8.84 38.79 -11.17
N LYS A 193 -9.41 39.61 -10.29
CA LYS A 193 -10.77 40.14 -10.41
C LYS A 193 -10.67 41.64 -10.65
N PHE A 194 -11.30 42.10 -11.72
CA PHE A 194 -11.38 43.52 -12.06
C PHE A 194 -12.64 44.13 -11.43
N SER A 195 -12.56 45.40 -11.05
CA SER A 195 -13.66 46.12 -10.38
C SER A 195 -14.04 47.42 -11.10
N GLY A 196 -13.73 47.55 -12.41
CA GLY A 196 -13.96 48.77 -13.19
C GLY A 196 -13.77 48.58 -14.71
N GLN A 197 -13.68 49.71 -15.43
CA GLN A 197 -13.70 49.88 -16.89
C GLN A 197 -12.51 49.26 -17.67
N ASP A 198 -11.76 48.34 -17.07
CA ASP A 198 -10.57 47.75 -17.68
C ASP A 198 -10.98 46.85 -18.86
N LYS A 199 -10.61 47.27 -20.07
CA LYS A 199 -10.89 46.52 -21.30
C LYS A 199 -9.71 45.70 -21.80
N SER A 200 -8.55 45.81 -21.14
CA SER A 200 -7.34 45.10 -21.50
C SER A 200 -6.49 44.78 -20.29
N TYR A 201 -5.82 43.63 -20.32
CA TYR A 201 -4.86 43.23 -19.29
C TYR A 201 -3.66 42.54 -19.92
N ARG A 202 -2.47 42.84 -19.40
CA ARG A 202 -1.20 42.30 -19.89
C ARG A 202 -0.43 41.66 -18.75
N VAL A 203 -0.01 40.41 -18.96
CA VAL A 203 0.84 39.66 -18.03
C VAL A 203 2.11 39.23 -18.74
N ASP A 204 3.24 39.30 -18.03
CA ASP A 204 4.50 38.74 -18.47
C ASP A 204 4.92 37.63 -17.51
N LEU A 205 4.74 36.37 -17.92
CA LEU A 205 5.01 35.22 -17.07
C LEU A 205 6.49 35.11 -16.67
N SER A 206 7.41 35.76 -17.40
CA SER A 206 8.83 35.77 -17.04
C SER A 206 9.12 36.64 -15.81
N VAL A 207 8.32 37.68 -15.58
CA VAL A 207 8.47 38.58 -14.43
C VAL A 207 7.97 37.91 -13.14
N ASP A 208 6.94 37.07 -13.24
CA ASP A 208 6.38 36.32 -12.11
C ASP A 208 7.22 35.08 -11.72
N GLY A 209 8.39 34.88 -12.33
CA GLY A 209 9.32 33.79 -11.98
C GLY A 209 8.84 32.39 -12.36
N TYR A 210 7.82 32.29 -13.22
CA TYR A 210 7.30 31.01 -13.69
C TYR A 210 8.31 30.29 -14.59
N GLN A 211 8.47 28.98 -14.37
CA GLN A 211 9.29 28.10 -15.19
C GLN A 211 8.50 26.87 -15.61
N PHE A 212 8.77 26.37 -16.81
CA PHE A 212 8.22 25.09 -17.24
C PHE A 212 8.84 23.94 -16.45
N GLU A 213 7.97 23.08 -15.93
CA GLU A 213 8.37 21.83 -15.29
C GLU A 213 8.44 20.70 -16.34
N PRO A 214 9.20 19.63 -16.07
CA PRO A 214 9.17 18.43 -16.89
C PRO A 214 7.73 17.96 -17.16
N LYS A 215 7.43 17.68 -18.44
CA LYS A 215 6.10 17.25 -18.93
C LYS A 215 5.02 18.35 -18.90
N THR A 216 5.40 19.62 -18.89
CA THR A 216 4.46 20.71 -19.18
C THR A 216 3.99 20.60 -20.63
N THR A 217 2.68 20.62 -20.88
CA THR A 217 2.09 20.48 -22.22
C THR A 217 1.31 21.70 -22.68
N ALA A 218 0.84 22.54 -21.74
CA ALA A 218 0.13 23.77 -22.09
C ALA A 218 0.15 24.81 -20.97
N VAL A 219 0.01 26.08 -21.36
CA VAL A 219 -0.48 27.16 -20.50
C VAL A 219 -1.85 27.56 -21.01
N LYS A 220 -2.85 27.60 -20.12
CA LYS A 220 -4.20 28.05 -20.45
C LYS A 220 -4.49 29.38 -19.77
N VAL A 221 -5.29 30.19 -20.45
CA VAL A 221 -5.72 31.50 -19.96
C VAL A 221 -7.23 31.55 -20.03
N TYR A 222 -7.85 31.89 -18.91
CA TYR A 222 -9.29 32.06 -18.75
C TYR A 222 -9.56 33.53 -18.55
N VAL A 223 -10.33 34.12 -19.46
CA VAL A 223 -10.72 35.53 -19.39
C VAL A 223 -12.22 35.63 -19.47
N SER A 224 -12.83 36.38 -18.56
CA SER A 224 -14.24 36.73 -18.64
C SER A 224 -14.44 38.23 -18.76
N ALA A 225 -15.45 38.65 -19.52
CA ALA A 225 -15.85 40.04 -19.67
C ALA A 225 -17.39 40.16 -19.81
N GLY A 226 -17.88 41.38 -19.62
CA GLY A 226 -19.30 41.70 -19.71
C GLY A 226 -19.99 41.75 -18.35
N GLU A 227 -21.29 41.51 -18.31
CA GLU A 227 -22.08 41.65 -17.10
C GLU A 227 -21.95 40.43 -16.16
N GLN A 228 -21.91 40.65 -14.85
CA GLN A 228 -21.76 39.60 -13.84
C GLN A 228 -22.81 38.49 -13.95
N SER A 229 -24.03 38.82 -14.38
CA SER A 229 -25.13 37.88 -14.56
C SER A 229 -24.94 36.96 -15.78
N LYS A 230 -24.10 37.35 -16.76
CA LYS A 230 -23.89 36.66 -18.04
C LYS A 230 -22.47 36.88 -18.61
N PRO A 231 -21.41 36.40 -17.93
CA PRO A 231 -20.03 36.50 -18.43
C PRO A 231 -19.86 35.82 -19.79
N LYS A 232 -19.21 36.49 -20.74
CA LYS A 232 -18.60 35.82 -21.89
C LYS A 232 -17.21 35.34 -21.48
N ILE A 233 -16.92 34.06 -21.67
CA ILE A 233 -15.65 33.45 -21.27
C ILE A 233 -14.86 33.02 -22.49
N LYS A 234 -13.59 33.42 -22.54
CA LYS A 234 -12.59 32.90 -23.47
C LYS A 234 -11.63 31.99 -22.73
N VAL A 235 -11.38 30.81 -23.30
CA VAL A 235 -10.25 29.96 -22.94
C VAL A 235 -9.28 29.97 -24.10
N ALA A 236 -8.04 30.38 -23.86
CA ALA A 236 -6.96 30.33 -24.82
C ALA A 236 -5.86 29.41 -24.32
N THR A 237 -5.16 28.75 -25.23
CA THR A 237 -4.14 27.75 -24.89
C THR A 237 -2.87 28.01 -25.70
N LEU A 238 -1.75 28.14 -24.98
CA LEU A 238 -0.41 28.07 -25.54
C LEU A 238 0.07 26.62 -25.39
N LYS A 239 0.25 25.92 -26.51
CA LYS A 239 0.78 24.54 -26.54
C LYS A 239 2.28 24.59 -26.26
N ILE A 240 2.77 23.67 -25.43
CA ILE A 240 4.19 23.54 -25.09
C ILE A 240 4.72 22.21 -25.60
N GLU A 241 5.74 22.28 -26.44
CA GLU A 241 6.48 21.13 -26.95
C GLU A 241 7.73 20.96 -26.09
N PHE A 242 7.56 20.26 -24.97
CA PHE A 242 8.61 20.06 -23.98
C PHE A 242 9.55 18.91 -24.39
N THR A 243 10.84 19.18 -24.51
CA THR A 243 11.88 18.16 -24.74
C THR A 243 12.67 17.95 -23.45
N GLU A 244 12.55 16.77 -22.86
CA GLU A 244 13.24 16.40 -21.63
C GLU A 244 14.68 15.92 -21.91
N ILE A 245 15.65 16.32 -21.09
CA ILE A 245 17.02 15.80 -21.15
C ILE A 245 17.07 14.47 -20.41
N PRO A 246 17.58 13.37 -21.00
CA PRO A 246 17.73 12.11 -20.29
C PRO A 246 18.70 12.23 -19.11
N GLY A 247 18.47 11.45 -18.06
CA GLY A 247 19.42 11.36 -16.94
C GLY A 247 20.74 10.70 -17.33
N PRO A 248 21.73 10.64 -16.43
CA PRO A 248 23.03 10.06 -16.72
C PRO A 248 22.96 8.60 -17.22
N GLU A 249 23.83 8.26 -18.15
CA GLU A 249 24.03 6.89 -18.63
C GLU A 249 25.35 6.33 -18.10
N VAL A 250 25.38 5.02 -17.80
CA VAL A 250 26.57 4.33 -17.33
C VAL A 250 26.89 3.17 -18.28
N VAL A 251 28.12 3.13 -18.78
CA VAL A 251 28.63 2.06 -19.63
C VAL A 251 29.80 1.38 -18.91
N PHE A 252 29.66 0.08 -18.65
CA PHE A 252 30.73 -0.74 -18.07
C PHE A 252 31.67 -1.26 -19.15
N THR A 253 32.98 -1.13 -18.92
CA THR A 253 34.01 -1.70 -19.79
C THR A 253 34.00 -3.23 -19.63
N GLY A 254 33.80 -3.96 -20.74
CA GLY A 254 33.76 -5.43 -20.72
C GLY A 254 32.38 -6.04 -20.46
N GLY A 255 31.33 -5.21 -20.32
CA GLY A 255 29.95 -5.67 -20.14
C GLY A 255 29.43 -5.52 -18.70
N ALA A 256 28.15 -5.82 -18.51
CA ALA A 256 27.45 -5.64 -17.23
C ALA A 256 27.49 -6.88 -16.29
N SER A 257 28.23 -7.92 -16.67
CA SER A 257 28.33 -9.16 -15.92
C SER A 257 29.73 -9.75 -15.99
N ILE A 258 30.28 -10.12 -14.84
CA ILE A 258 31.61 -10.73 -14.70
C ILE A 258 31.48 -12.01 -13.87
N SER A 259 32.27 -13.03 -14.19
CA SER A 259 32.44 -14.20 -13.33
C SER A 259 33.85 -14.20 -12.76
N ALA A 260 33.98 -14.44 -11.46
CA ALA A 260 35.27 -14.44 -10.78
C ALA A 260 35.28 -15.44 -9.63
N ASN A 261 36.46 -15.99 -9.36
CA ASN A 261 36.65 -16.91 -8.25
C ASN A 261 36.53 -16.17 -6.91
N GLU A 262 36.00 -16.86 -5.90
CA GLU A 262 36.06 -16.42 -4.52
C GLU A 262 37.51 -16.07 -4.11
N PHE A 263 37.66 -15.05 -3.27
CA PHE A 263 38.91 -14.46 -2.78
C PHE A 263 39.79 -13.77 -3.83
N SER A 264 39.41 -13.77 -5.10
CA SER A 264 40.09 -12.98 -6.12
C SER A 264 39.73 -11.49 -6.04
N ASN A 265 40.58 -10.65 -6.64
CA ASN A 265 40.30 -9.23 -6.83
C ASN A 265 39.73 -9.01 -8.24
N VAL A 266 38.68 -8.21 -8.36
CA VAL A 266 38.08 -7.84 -9.66
C VAL A 266 38.11 -6.33 -9.82
N THR A 267 38.59 -5.85 -10.98
CA THR A 267 38.51 -4.44 -11.34
C THR A 267 37.31 -4.22 -12.24
N ILE A 268 36.41 -3.32 -11.84
CA ILE A 268 35.25 -2.89 -12.63
C ILE A 268 35.48 -1.44 -13.03
N ALA A 269 35.50 -1.19 -14.33
CA ALA A 269 35.71 0.13 -14.90
C ALA A 269 34.59 0.48 -15.86
N GLY A 270 34.46 1.77 -16.16
CA GLY A 270 33.48 2.27 -17.10
C GLY A 270 33.49 3.79 -17.20
N SER A 271 32.47 4.30 -17.87
CA SER A 271 32.26 5.74 -18.03
C SER A 271 30.82 6.11 -17.77
N ILE A 272 30.64 7.28 -17.20
CA ILE A 272 29.36 7.94 -17.01
C ILE A 272 29.29 9.08 -18.00
N THR A 273 28.14 9.27 -18.66
CA THR A 273 27.88 10.40 -19.56
C THR A 273 26.55 11.04 -19.20
N ALA A 274 26.51 12.36 -19.16
CA ALA A 274 25.29 13.11 -18.92
C ALA A 274 25.28 14.38 -19.77
N GLU A 275 24.17 14.63 -20.44
CA GLU A 275 24.03 15.84 -21.23
C GLU A 275 23.94 17.08 -20.33
N ALA A 276 23.15 17.01 -19.24
CA ALA A 276 23.02 18.05 -18.22
C ALA A 276 24.24 18.16 -17.27
N LYS A 277 25.39 17.59 -17.67
CA LYS A 277 26.65 17.51 -16.91
C LYS A 277 26.52 16.75 -15.59
N ILE A 278 27.58 16.11 -15.16
CA ILE A 278 27.56 15.26 -13.97
C ILE A 278 27.82 16.12 -12.74
N LYS A 279 26.95 15.96 -11.73
CA LYS A 279 27.00 16.67 -10.45
C LYS A 279 27.51 15.78 -9.32
N GLN A 280 27.12 14.50 -9.30
CA GLN A 280 27.51 13.56 -8.25
C GLN A 280 27.63 12.14 -8.80
N VAL A 281 28.60 11.39 -8.27
CA VAL A 281 28.76 9.94 -8.53
C VAL A 281 28.93 9.21 -7.19
N LYS A 282 28.15 8.14 -7.00
CA LYS A 282 28.24 7.23 -5.85
C LYS A 282 28.46 5.81 -6.34
N LEU A 283 29.42 5.13 -5.74
CA LEU A 283 29.81 3.77 -6.08
C LEU A 283 29.57 2.89 -4.87
N PHE A 284 28.81 1.81 -5.02
CA PHE A 284 28.51 0.87 -3.93
C PHE A 284 28.96 -0.55 -4.29
N ARG A 285 29.61 -1.23 -3.35
CA ARG A 285 29.79 -2.69 -3.39
C ARG A 285 28.45 -3.31 -3.04
N LYS A 286 27.89 -4.06 -3.98
CA LYS A 286 26.62 -4.76 -3.79
C LYS A 286 26.89 -6.08 -3.07
N LYS A 287 26.25 -6.29 -1.93
CA LYS A 287 26.28 -7.58 -1.21
C LYS A 287 24.88 -8.08 -0.91
N THR A 288 24.75 -9.38 -0.69
CA THR A 288 23.51 -10.02 -0.22
C THR A 288 23.07 -9.48 1.15
N SER A 289 24.04 -9.12 2.01
CA SER A 289 23.82 -8.54 3.35
C SER A 289 23.47 -7.05 3.35
N GLY A 290 23.58 -6.38 2.19
CA GLY A 290 23.33 -4.95 2.03
C GLY A 290 24.43 -4.24 1.23
N ASN A 291 24.11 -3.08 0.66
CA ASN A 291 25.07 -2.31 -0.14
C ASN A 291 26.04 -1.52 0.75
N VAL A 292 27.32 -1.52 0.39
CA VAL A 292 28.37 -0.76 1.09
C VAL A 292 28.85 0.37 0.18
N LEU A 293 28.77 1.62 0.64
CA LEU A 293 29.32 2.77 -0.09
C LEU A 293 30.86 2.64 -0.16
N LEU A 294 31.39 2.63 -1.38
CA LEU A 294 32.84 2.58 -1.64
C LEU A 294 33.42 3.96 -1.87
N ASN A 295 32.70 4.80 -2.64
CA ASN A 295 33.17 6.12 -3.01
C ASN A 295 31.99 7.05 -3.29
N GLU A 296 32.15 8.33 -2.97
CA GLU A 296 31.24 9.41 -3.30
C GLU A 296 32.06 10.60 -3.79
N VAL A 297 31.73 11.08 -4.99
CA VAL A 297 32.41 12.22 -5.62
C VAL A 297 31.37 13.27 -5.98
N ASN A 298 31.54 14.46 -5.43
CA ASN A 298 30.80 15.65 -5.85
C ASN A 298 31.62 16.38 -6.91
N LEU A 299 31.01 16.61 -8.07
CA LEU A 299 31.63 17.23 -9.22
C LEU A 299 31.05 18.63 -9.43
N SER A 300 31.89 19.54 -9.91
CA SER A 300 31.39 20.77 -10.52
C SER A 300 30.57 20.38 -11.77
N PRO A 301 29.37 20.96 -12.00
CA PRO A 301 28.49 20.62 -13.12
C PRO A 301 28.99 21.15 -14.47
N THR A 302 30.29 20.99 -14.74
CA THR A 302 30.96 21.33 -16.00
C THR A 302 31.40 20.09 -16.78
N GLN A 303 31.44 18.91 -16.13
CA GLN A 303 31.91 17.66 -16.74
C GLN A 303 30.78 16.91 -17.43
N ALA A 304 30.88 16.68 -18.75
CA ALA A 304 29.90 15.88 -19.50
C ALA A 304 30.13 14.37 -19.40
N SER A 305 31.34 13.96 -19.00
CA SER A 305 31.72 12.55 -18.84
C SER A 305 32.64 12.38 -17.64
N TYR A 306 32.52 11.23 -16.96
CA TYR A 306 33.32 10.86 -15.81
C TYR A 306 33.73 9.38 -15.93
N PRO A 307 35.03 9.06 -16.06
CA PRO A 307 35.51 7.69 -16.00
C PRO A 307 35.58 7.20 -14.55
N PHE A 308 35.33 5.91 -14.34
CA PHE A 308 35.55 5.26 -13.05
C PHE A 308 36.29 3.95 -13.21
N SER A 309 37.04 3.59 -12.18
CA SER A 309 37.68 2.29 -12.03
C SER A 309 37.71 1.94 -10.55
N VAL A 310 37.16 0.78 -10.20
CA VAL A 310 37.01 0.32 -8.82
C VAL A 310 37.54 -1.10 -8.73
N GLN A 311 38.43 -1.34 -7.77
CA GLN A 311 38.87 -2.68 -7.43
C GLN A 311 38.03 -3.23 -6.28
N LEU A 312 37.27 -4.28 -6.55
CA LEU A 312 36.63 -5.10 -5.52
C LEU A 312 37.66 -6.12 -5.04
N GLU A 313 38.26 -5.84 -3.88
CA GLU A 313 39.24 -6.73 -3.28
C GLU A 313 38.58 -7.90 -2.56
N ARG A 314 39.21 -9.07 -2.67
CA ARG A 314 38.89 -10.32 -1.96
C ARG A 314 37.40 -10.61 -1.99
N LEU A 315 36.88 -10.99 -3.15
CA LEU A 315 35.48 -11.35 -3.32
C LEU A 315 35.07 -12.47 -2.34
N THR A 316 33.85 -12.40 -1.83
CA THR A 316 33.23 -13.48 -1.04
C THR A 316 31.90 -13.87 -1.67
N MET A 317 31.32 -14.98 -1.24
CA MET A 317 29.99 -15.41 -1.70
C MET A 317 28.86 -14.41 -1.40
N GLU A 318 29.11 -13.39 -0.55
CA GLU A 318 28.16 -12.31 -0.34
C GLU A 318 28.18 -11.26 -1.45
N ASP A 319 29.28 -11.12 -2.19
CA ASP A 319 29.43 -10.09 -3.21
C ASP A 319 28.59 -10.39 -4.45
N GLN A 320 27.85 -9.38 -4.91
CA GLN A 320 26.98 -9.45 -6.08
C GLN A 320 27.38 -8.45 -7.18
N GLY A 321 28.35 -7.58 -6.92
CA GLY A 321 28.96 -6.68 -7.92
C GLY A 321 29.07 -5.22 -7.48
N LEU A 322 28.97 -4.29 -8.44
CA LEU A 322 29.14 -2.84 -8.25
C LEU A 322 27.89 -2.10 -8.72
N ILE A 323 27.36 -1.22 -7.87
CA ILE A 323 26.32 -0.25 -8.24
C ILE A 323 26.99 1.10 -8.50
N VAL A 324 26.66 1.68 -9.64
CA VAL A 324 27.07 3.04 -10.03
C VAL A 324 25.82 3.89 -10.06
N GLN A 325 25.75 4.85 -9.15
CA GLN A 325 24.69 5.84 -9.09
C GLN A 325 25.26 7.20 -9.52
N ALA A 326 24.60 7.87 -10.45
CA ALA A 326 25.04 9.15 -10.98
C ALA A 326 23.90 10.15 -10.97
N THR A 327 24.20 11.39 -10.62
CA THR A 327 23.26 12.52 -10.61
C THR A 327 23.79 13.63 -11.50
N ASP A 328 22.95 14.17 -12.39
CA ASP A 328 23.30 15.29 -13.27
C ASP A 328 23.02 16.68 -12.66
N GLY A 329 23.33 17.74 -13.41
CA GLY A 329 23.05 19.13 -13.05
C GLY A 329 21.56 19.46 -12.88
N ASN A 330 20.67 18.70 -13.52
CA ASN A 330 19.22 18.82 -13.36
C ASN A 330 18.67 17.98 -12.19
N ASN A 331 19.56 17.38 -11.38
CA ASN A 331 19.25 16.50 -10.25
C ASN A 331 18.58 15.17 -10.64
N LYS A 332 18.67 14.73 -11.90
CA LYS A 332 18.21 13.41 -12.29
C LYS A 332 19.24 12.37 -11.88
N THR A 333 18.78 11.36 -11.16
CA THR A 333 19.64 10.29 -10.65
C THR A 333 19.31 8.97 -11.34
N THR A 334 20.34 8.31 -11.89
CA THR A 334 20.25 6.96 -12.45
C THR A 334 21.13 6.01 -11.66
N SER A 335 20.80 4.72 -11.72
CA SER A 335 21.51 3.67 -10.99
C SER A 335 21.63 2.44 -11.87
N PHE A 336 22.87 2.01 -12.11
CA PHE A 336 23.20 0.84 -12.92
C PHE A 336 24.03 -0.14 -12.09
N THR A 337 23.90 -1.43 -12.38
CA THR A 337 24.64 -2.49 -11.68
C THR A 337 25.46 -3.29 -12.66
N CYS A 338 26.75 -3.44 -12.39
CA CYS A 338 27.55 -4.51 -12.96
C CYS A 338 27.48 -5.70 -12.00
N THR A 339 26.96 -6.83 -12.46
CA THR A 339 26.84 -8.04 -11.65
C THR A 339 28.16 -8.81 -11.61
N VAL A 340 28.47 -9.38 -10.46
CA VAL A 340 29.60 -10.31 -10.29
C VAL A 340 29.04 -11.63 -9.80
N GLN A 341 29.26 -12.68 -10.57
CA GLN A 341 28.97 -14.06 -10.19
C GLN A 341 30.23 -14.61 -9.52
N VAL A 342 30.17 -14.81 -8.20
CA VAL A 342 31.30 -15.37 -7.44
C VAL A 342 31.23 -16.90 -7.49
N VAL A 343 32.30 -17.50 -7.99
CA VAL A 343 32.45 -18.97 -8.05
C VAL A 343 33.19 -19.43 -6.80
N GLU A 344 32.53 -20.22 -5.96
CA GLU A 344 33.13 -20.79 -4.75
C GLU A 344 34.36 -21.64 -5.13
N THR A 345 35.50 -21.34 -4.50
CA THR A 345 36.76 -22.06 -4.78
C THR A 345 36.99 -23.26 -3.88
N ALA A 346 36.50 -23.22 -2.65
CA ALA A 346 36.64 -24.29 -1.65
C ALA A 346 35.56 -24.15 -0.57
N PRO A 347 34.91 -25.23 -0.11
CA PRO A 347 33.90 -25.18 0.95
C PRO A 347 34.54 -24.88 2.32
N ALA A 348 33.69 -24.57 3.32
CA ALA A 348 34.13 -24.45 4.71
C ALA A 348 34.73 -25.77 5.25
N PRO A 349 35.57 -25.73 6.29
CA PRO A 349 36.13 -26.93 6.91
C PRO A 349 35.05 -27.94 7.34
N THR A 350 35.36 -29.23 7.29
CA THR A 350 34.48 -30.27 7.83
C THR A 350 34.98 -30.70 9.20
N VAL A 351 34.07 -30.86 10.17
CA VAL A 351 34.39 -31.40 11.50
C VAL A 351 33.45 -32.56 11.84
N THR A 352 34.02 -33.69 12.23
CA THR A 352 33.28 -34.88 12.68
C THR A 352 33.75 -35.28 14.07
N LEU A 353 32.80 -35.54 14.97
CA LEU A 353 33.06 -36.08 16.31
C LEU A 353 32.59 -37.54 16.36
N ASN A 354 33.40 -38.42 16.95
CA ASN A 354 33.11 -39.86 17.04
C ASN A 354 32.20 -40.20 18.22
N GLN A 355 32.16 -39.36 19.25
CA GLN A 355 31.31 -39.57 20.44
C GLN A 355 29.83 -39.40 20.09
N THR A 356 29.01 -40.33 20.60
CA THR A 356 27.55 -40.15 20.64
C THR A 356 27.17 -39.09 21.66
N ILE A 357 25.96 -38.56 21.57
CA ILE A 357 25.47 -37.54 22.51
C ILE A 357 25.39 -38.06 23.95
N ASP A 358 25.10 -39.35 24.11
CA ASP A 358 24.98 -40.02 25.41
C ASP A 358 26.30 -40.07 26.19
N ALA A 359 27.44 -39.99 25.50
CA ALA A 359 28.75 -39.93 26.14
C ALA A 359 28.96 -38.67 27.01
N PHE A 360 28.10 -37.65 26.83
CA PHE A 360 28.15 -36.38 27.57
C PHE A 360 27.00 -36.22 28.58
N ASN A 361 26.19 -37.26 28.80
CA ASN A 361 25.01 -37.21 29.66
C ASN A 361 25.21 -38.00 30.96
N GLY A 362 25.14 -37.33 32.12
CA GLY A 362 25.40 -37.98 33.43
C GLY A 362 26.87 -38.23 33.70
N VAL A 363 27.72 -37.29 33.32
CA VAL A 363 29.18 -37.31 33.54
C VAL A 363 29.49 -37.03 35.01
N ASP A 364 30.49 -37.67 35.59
CA ASP A 364 30.90 -37.37 36.97
C ASP A 364 31.73 -36.08 37.08
N ASP A 365 31.61 -35.37 38.20
CA ASP A 365 32.44 -34.19 38.47
C ASP A 365 33.92 -34.60 38.59
N GLY A 366 34.78 -33.92 37.85
CA GLY A 366 36.20 -34.25 37.69
C GLY A 366 36.49 -35.34 36.64
N GLN A 367 35.48 -35.93 35.98
CA GLN A 367 35.72 -36.96 34.97
C GLN A 367 36.44 -36.38 33.74
N ASN A 368 37.56 -36.99 33.37
CA ASN A 368 38.26 -36.64 32.13
C ASN A 368 37.56 -37.25 30.92
N ILE A 369 37.18 -36.41 29.96
CA ILE A 369 36.59 -36.80 28.68
C ILE A 369 37.53 -36.39 27.55
N THR A 370 37.82 -37.32 26.65
CA THR A 370 38.59 -37.04 25.43
C THR A 370 37.62 -36.92 24.26
N LEU A 371 37.66 -35.80 23.54
CA LEU A 371 36.98 -35.63 22.25
C LEU A 371 37.82 -36.27 21.14
N THR A 372 37.19 -37.07 20.30
CA THR A 372 37.87 -37.77 19.21
C THR A 372 37.08 -37.59 17.93
N GLY A 373 37.78 -37.57 16.80
CA GLY A 373 37.15 -37.18 15.55
C GLY A 373 38.16 -36.76 14.50
N SER A 374 37.67 -36.07 13.49
CA SER A 374 38.51 -35.53 12.42
C SER A 374 38.06 -34.15 11.99
N ILE A 375 39.03 -33.36 11.53
CA ILE A 375 38.81 -32.08 10.85
C ILE A 375 39.48 -32.18 9.48
N SER A 376 38.84 -31.65 8.44
CA SER A 376 39.45 -31.52 7.11
C SER A 376 39.15 -30.16 6.48
N THR A 377 40.04 -29.68 5.62
CA THR A 377 39.87 -28.44 4.84
C THR A 377 40.53 -28.58 3.47
N LEU A 378 40.00 -27.93 2.45
CA LEU A 378 40.69 -27.81 1.15
C LEU A 378 41.63 -26.60 1.09
N SER A 379 41.33 -25.54 1.86
CA SER A 379 42.06 -24.27 1.83
C SER A 379 43.30 -24.26 2.72
N GLY A 380 43.34 -25.10 3.76
CA GLY A 380 44.29 -24.99 4.87
C GLY A 380 43.70 -24.19 6.05
N TYR A 381 44.31 -24.30 7.23
CA TYR A 381 43.77 -23.75 8.48
C TYR A 381 44.37 -22.38 8.82
N GLN A 382 43.54 -21.47 9.34
CA GLN A 382 43.96 -20.27 10.05
C GLN A 382 43.98 -20.53 11.57
N SER A 383 42.92 -21.15 12.11
CA SER A 383 42.86 -21.53 13.51
C SER A 383 42.00 -22.78 13.71
N VAL A 384 42.34 -23.54 14.74
CA VAL A 384 41.58 -24.71 15.20
C VAL A 384 41.64 -24.71 16.71
N ASP A 385 40.50 -24.47 17.35
CA ASP A 385 40.42 -24.35 18.80
C ASP A 385 39.47 -25.38 19.38
N PHE A 386 39.93 -26.08 20.41
CA PHE A 386 39.08 -26.82 21.32
C PHE A 386 38.60 -25.88 22.41
N VAL A 387 37.28 -25.83 22.64
CA VAL A 387 36.66 -24.90 23.58
C VAL A 387 35.72 -25.61 24.55
N VAL A 388 35.76 -25.20 25.81
CA VAL A 388 34.83 -25.62 26.86
C VAL A 388 34.16 -24.38 27.44
N TYR A 389 32.84 -24.43 27.55
CA TYR A 389 32.01 -23.38 28.11
C TYR A 389 31.43 -23.81 29.44
N ASP A 390 31.33 -22.84 30.35
CA ASP A 390 30.56 -22.99 31.56
C ASP A 390 29.05 -22.75 31.33
N ASN A 391 28.30 -22.85 32.41
CA ASN A 391 26.87 -22.71 32.42
C ASN A 391 26.37 -21.29 32.13
N THR A 392 27.22 -20.26 32.32
CA THR A 392 26.94 -18.87 31.93
C THR A 392 27.21 -18.59 30.45
N GLY A 393 27.83 -19.56 29.75
CA GLY A 393 28.26 -19.41 28.36
C GLY A 393 29.63 -18.77 28.20
N ALA A 394 30.39 -18.59 29.29
CA ALA A 394 31.78 -18.13 29.21
C ALA A 394 32.71 -19.29 28.85
N ILE A 395 33.78 -18.98 28.11
CA ILE A 395 34.82 -19.97 27.79
C ILE A 395 35.72 -20.15 29.00
N ILE A 396 35.69 -21.35 29.58
CA ILE A 396 36.55 -21.72 30.73
C ILE A 396 37.82 -22.43 30.30
N GLN A 397 37.88 -22.93 29.05
CA GLN A 397 39.08 -23.53 28.48
C GLN A 397 39.09 -23.30 26.96
N ARG A 398 40.21 -22.78 26.45
CA ARG A 398 40.51 -22.73 25.01
C ARG A 398 41.89 -23.32 24.79
N ILE A 399 41.95 -24.40 24.02
CA ILE A 399 43.21 -25.07 23.65
C ILE A 399 43.36 -25.02 22.13
N PRO A 400 44.38 -24.31 21.61
CA PRO A 400 44.75 -24.40 20.21
C PRO A 400 45.14 -25.83 19.86
N VAL A 401 44.51 -26.41 18.84
CA VAL A 401 44.84 -27.75 18.34
C VAL A 401 45.97 -27.60 17.33
N SER A 402 47.07 -28.34 17.53
CA SER A 402 48.18 -28.35 16.57
C SER A 402 47.76 -29.06 15.27
N TYR A 403 48.14 -28.50 14.13
CA TYR A 403 47.82 -29.05 12.82
C TYR A 403 49.02 -29.01 11.87
N SER A 404 49.17 -30.07 11.09
CA SER A 404 50.12 -30.16 9.97
C SER A 404 49.41 -30.78 8.77
N GLY A 405 49.27 -30.01 7.69
CA GLY A 405 48.50 -30.43 6.51
C GLY A 405 47.01 -30.17 6.64
N ASN A 406 46.22 -30.82 5.76
CA ASN A 406 44.81 -30.52 5.53
C ASN A 406 43.82 -31.41 6.31
N ASN A 407 44.33 -32.34 7.12
CA ASN A 407 43.53 -33.24 7.93
C ASN A 407 44.10 -33.30 9.34
N ILE A 408 43.24 -33.24 10.35
CA ILE A 408 43.60 -33.31 11.77
C ILE A 408 42.81 -34.45 12.40
N THR A 409 43.50 -35.28 13.18
CA THR A 409 42.86 -36.22 14.10
C THR A 409 42.66 -35.52 15.45
N LEU A 410 41.42 -35.47 15.93
CA LEU A 410 41.09 -34.87 17.22
C LEU A 410 41.37 -35.84 18.36
N ASN A 411 42.02 -35.35 19.40
CA ASN A 411 42.21 -36.02 20.68
C ASN A 411 42.34 -35.08 21.91
N PRO A 412 41.73 -33.87 21.96
CA PRO A 412 41.81 -33.04 23.16
C PRO A 412 41.04 -33.66 24.34
N THR A 413 41.56 -33.47 25.55
CA THR A 413 40.94 -33.94 26.79
C THR A 413 40.57 -32.76 27.69
N PHE A 414 39.42 -32.83 28.35
CA PHE A 414 39.01 -31.88 29.38
C PHE A 414 38.48 -32.62 30.62
N ALA A 415 38.61 -32.00 31.78
CA ALA A 415 37.96 -32.45 33.01
C ALA A 415 36.58 -31.79 33.10
N ALA A 416 35.52 -32.59 33.15
CA ALA A 416 34.17 -32.09 33.32
C ALA A 416 33.99 -31.59 34.76
N THR A 417 33.61 -30.33 34.92
CA THR A 417 33.30 -29.73 36.23
C THR A 417 31.81 -29.50 36.38
N LYS A 418 31.31 -29.31 37.60
CA LYS A 418 29.89 -28.95 37.86
C LYS A 418 29.35 -27.78 37.02
N SER A 419 30.22 -26.83 36.64
CA SER A 419 29.85 -25.69 35.80
C SER A 419 29.94 -25.96 34.30
N THR A 420 30.57 -27.05 33.87
CA THR A 420 30.76 -27.38 32.44
C THR A 420 29.40 -27.63 31.77
N ARG A 421 29.09 -26.87 30.73
CA ARG A 421 27.81 -26.95 30.00
C ARG A 421 27.97 -27.41 28.56
N LYS A 422 29.06 -27.03 27.91
CA LYS A 422 29.24 -27.26 26.48
C LYS A 422 30.70 -27.43 26.13
N VAL A 423 30.97 -28.30 25.18
CA VAL A 423 32.31 -28.52 24.61
C VAL A 423 32.23 -28.52 23.11
N GLY A 424 33.27 -28.05 22.42
CA GLY A 424 33.26 -27.99 20.97
C GLY A 424 34.61 -27.75 20.32
N ILE A 425 34.54 -27.69 18.99
CA ILE A 425 35.66 -27.36 18.12
C ILE A 425 35.23 -26.15 17.27
N GLU A 426 36.04 -25.11 17.28
CA GLU A 426 35.91 -23.94 16.41
C GLU A 426 37.04 -23.98 15.37
N VAL A 427 36.70 -23.94 14.08
CA VAL A 427 37.67 -24.04 12.98
C VAL A 427 37.49 -22.85 12.05
N VAL A 428 38.59 -22.18 11.71
CA VAL A 428 38.66 -21.14 10.68
C VAL A 428 39.71 -21.52 9.65
N ASP A 429 39.35 -21.53 8.38
CA ASP A 429 40.29 -21.77 7.29
C ASP A 429 41.05 -20.48 6.88
N ILE A 430 42.10 -20.58 6.06
CA ILE A 430 42.88 -19.40 5.61
C ILE A 430 42.06 -18.37 4.82
N ASN A 431 40.89 -18.80 4.32
CA ASN A 431 39.96 -18.00 3.56
C ASN A 431 38.94 -17.30 4.46
N GLY A 432 38.89 -17.64 5.76
CA GLY A 432 37.99 -17.09 6.76
C GLY A 432 36.67 -17.85 6.89
N LYS A 433 36.53 -19.03 6.24
CA LYS A 433 35.35 -19.88 6.39
C LYS A 433 35.38 -20.58 7.74
N VAL A 434 34.26 -20.56 8.43
CA VAL A 434 34.13 -21.02 9.83
C VAL A 434 33.27 -22.28 9.90
N THR A 435 33.72 -23.25 10.68
CA THR A 435 32.92 -24.42 11.07
C THR A 435 33.04 -24.62 12.58
N ASN A 436 31.91 -24.59 13.26
CA ASN A 436 31.83 -24.82 14.70
C ASN A 436 30.93 -26.02 15.00
N ILE A 437 31.39 -26.94 15.84
CA ILE A 437 30.59 -28.07 16.32
C ILE A 437 30.63 -28.12 17.84
N TYR A 438 29.46 -28.34 18.46
CA TYR A 438 29.32 -28.36 19.92
C TYR A 438 28.56 -29.60 20.40
N ARG A 439 28.77 -29.95 21.67
CA ARG A 439 28.03 -30.94 22.45
C ARG A 439 27.71 -30.35 23.81
N ASP A 440 26.46 -30.48 24.24
CA ASP A 440 26.08 -30.15 25.61
C ASP A 440 26.60 -31.26 26.55
N VAL A 441 27.04 -30.86 27.74
CA VAL A 441 27.61 -31.73 28.76
C VAL A 441 26.74 -31.61 30.02
N HIS A 442 26.38 -32.74 30.61
CA HIS A 442 25.53 -32.82 31.79
C HIS A 442 26.30 -33.50 32.91
N VAL A 443 26.81 -32.69 33.84
CA VAL A 443 27.70 -33.13 34.91
C VAL A 443 26.92 -33.30 36.21
N GLY A 444 27.00 -34.49 36.83
CA GLY A 444 26.31 -34.85 38.06
C GLY A 444 24.82 -35.16 37.92
N TYR A 445 24.23 -34.95 36.74
CA TYR A 445 22.83 -35.25 36.47
C TYR A 445 22.62 -35.82 35.07
N TYR A 446 21.59 -36.65 34.91
CA TYR A 446 21.07 -37.02 33.61
C TYR A 446 20.10 -35.95 33.11
N TYR A 447 20.24 -35.56 31.87
CA TYR A 447 19.29 -34.73 31.14
C TYR A 447 18.49 -35.59 30.17
N ALA A 448 17.19 -35.36 30.08
CA ALA A 448 16.36 -35.95 29.04
C ALA A 448 15.34 -34.94 28.53
N ARG A 449 15.07 -35.01 27.24
CA ARG A 449 13.96 -34.32 26.60
C ARG A 449 12.93 -35.38 26.22
N VAL A 450 11.77 -35.36 26.86
CA VAL A 450 10.82 -36.47 26.83
C VAL A 450 9.52 -36.01 26.19
N LEU A 451 9.09 -36.72 25.14
CA LEU A 451 7.77 -36.56 24.57
C LEU A 451 6.75 -37.22 25.51
N MET A 452 5.84 -36.42 26.03
CA MET A 452 4.72 -36.84 26.87
C MET A 452 3.45 -36.87 26.03
N SER A 453 2.49 -37.71 26.43
CA SER A 453 1.16 -37.72 25.83
C SER A 453 0.08 -37.65 26.89
N MET A 454 -1.00 -36.96 26.55
CA MET A 454 -2.23 -36.98 27.31
C MET A 454 -3.07 -38.23 27.02
N ALA A 455 -2.79 -38.93 25.90
CA ALA A 455 -3.42 -40.20 25.59
C ALA A 455 -2.75 -41.34 26.34
N GLY A 456 -3.60 -42.24 26.85
CA GLY A 456 -3.18 -43.40 27.61
C GLY A 456 -3.12 -44.72 26.85
N GLU A 457 -3.17 -44.70 25.52
CA GLU A 457 -3.41 -45.89 24.71
C GLU A 457 -2.16 -46.30 23.92
N ASP A 458 -1.68 -47.54 24.14
CA ASP A 458 -0.73 -48.21 23.24
C ASP A 458 -1.38 -48.54 21.87
N SER A 459 -2.73 -48.51 21.78
CA SER A 459 -3.50 -48.98 20.61
C SER A 459 -3.80 -47.92 19.54
N LYS A 460 -3.34 -46.66 19.70
CA LYS A 460 -3.46 -45.60 18.68
C LYS A 460 -2.16 -45.35 17.91
N ALA A 461 -1.28 -46.33 17.83
CA ALA A 461 -0.39 -46.42 16.69
C ALA A 461 -1.27 -46.58 15.43
N THR A 462 -1.65 -45.45 14.81
CA THR A 462 -1.82 -45.50 13.35
C THR A 462 -0.52 -46.06 12.80
N SER A 463 -0.60 -46.98 11.84
CA SER A 463 0.48 -47.86 11.37
C SER A 463 1.83 -47.21 11.05
N ASP A 464 1.89 -45.88 11.06
CA ASP A 464 3.00 -45.07 10.56
C ASP A 464 3.77 -44.33 11.68
N THR A 465 3.36 -44.38 12.96
CA THR A 465 3.95 -43.52 14.04
C THR A 465 4.49 -44.23 15.30
N GLY A 466 4.36 -45.56 15.42
CA GLY A 466 4.78 -46.29 16.63
C GLY A 466 3.86 -46.05 17.85
N PRO A 467 4.09 -46.72 18.99
CA PRO A 467 3.27 -46.54 20.19
C PRO A 467 3.43 -45.10 20.73
N LEU A 468 2.31 -44.44 21.01
CA LEU A 468 2.32 -43.11 21.61
C LEU A 468 2.91 -43.17 23.03
N PRO A 469 3.72 -42.18 23.47
CA PRO A 469 4.15 -42.10 24.85
C PRO A 469 2.93 -41.96 25.78
N GLY A 470 3.09 -42.16 27.09
CA GLY A 470 1.99 -42.05 28.04
C GLY A 470 1.99 -40.79 28.91
N PRO A 471 1.00 -40.65 29.81
CA PRO A 471 0.84 -39.48 30.68
C PRO A 471 1.65 -39.57 31.97
N PHE A 472 2.35 -40.66 32.22
CA PHE A 472 3.17 -40.84 33.42
C PHE A 472 4.64 -40.62 33.06
N PHE A 473 5.40 -40.00 33.96
CA PHE A 473 6.84 -39.86 33.78
C PHE A 473 7.58 -40.75 34.78
N SER A 474 8.66 -41.38 34.32
CA SER A 474 9.60 -42.15 35.13
C SER A 474 10.99 -41.54 35.03
N ALA A 475 11.50 -41.02 36.15
CA ALA A 475 12.87 -40.54 36.27
C ALA A 475 13.86 -41.70 36.16
N LYS A 476 13.56 -42.85 36.79
CA LYS A 476 14.39 -44.06 36.69
C LYS A 476 14.64 -44.48 35.24
N ASN A 477 13.58 -44.51 34.44
CA ASN A 477 13.66 -44.93 33.03
C ASN A 477 13.91 -43.77 32.06
N ARG A 478 13.91 -42.52 32.54
CA ARG A 478 14.08 -41.28 31.77
C ARG A 478 13.10 -41.15 30.60
N LYS A 479 11.86 -41.64 30.77
CA LYS A 479 10.86 -41.71 29.71
C LYS A 479 9.44 -41.50 30.21
N ALA A 480 8.55 -41.22 29.26
CA ALA A 480 7.12 -41.33 29.45
C ALA A 480 6.71 -42.81 29.53
N MET A 481 5.79 -43.13 30.42
CA MET A 481 5.26 -44.47 30.65
C MET A 481 3.78 -44.48 30.28
N SER A 482 3.34 -45.49 29.51
CA SER A 482 1.93 -45.73 29.20
C SER A 482 1.16 -46.27 30.42
N TYR A 483 -0.17 -46.42 30.31
CA TYR A 483 -0.95 -47.07 31.37
C TYR A 483 -0.59 -48.54 31.55
N ILE A 484 -0.19 -49.22 30.47
CA ILE A 484 0.20 -50.64 30.52
C ILE A 484 1.58 -50.77 31.17
N GLU A 485 2.54 -49.97 30.71
CA GLU A 485 3.88 -49.94 31.31
C GLU A 485 3.83 -49.53 32.78
N GLY A 486 3.04 -48.51 33.10
CA GLY A 486 2.86 -48.05 34.47
C GLY A 486 2.15 -49.07 35.37
N LYS A 487 1.17 -49.83 34.85
CA LYS A 487 0.55 -50.93 35.60
C LYS A 487 1.52 -52.08 35.85
N ALA A 488 2.39 -52.39 34.89
CA ALA A 488 3.41 -53.41 35.02
C ALA A 488 4.51 -53.00 36.02
N ALA A 489 4.82 -51.70 36.10
CA ALA A 489 5.81 -51.14 37.02
C ALA A 489 5.28 -49.90 37.80
N PRO A 490 4.29 -50.05 38.71
CA PRO A 490 3.64 -48.91 39.37
C PRO A 490 4.57 -48.09 40.27
N MET A 491 5.65 -48.72 40.75
CA MET A 491 6.67 -48.09 41.60
C MET A 491 7.72 -47.31 40.80
N GLU A 492 7.66 -47.32 39.46
CA GLU A 492 8.58 -46.56 38.59
C GLU A 492 7.92 -45.32 37.98
N CYS A 493 6.61 -45.14 38.18
CA CYS A 493 5.90 -43.93 37.77
C CYS A 493 5.96 -42.89 38.90
N ASP A 494 6.46 -41.70 38.59
CA ASP A 494 6.71 -40.67 39.61
C ASP A 494 5.61 -39.63 39.67
N VAL A 495 5.22 -39.12 38.50
CA VAL A 495 4.23 -38.05 38.33
C VAL A 495 3.32 -38.33 37.14
N ALA A 496 2.11 -37.77 37.18
CA ALA A 496 1.10 -37.92 36.14
C ALA A 496 0.65 -36.57 35.59
N PHE A 497 0.58 -36.46 34.26
CA PHE A 497 0.13 -35.27 33.54
C PHE A 497 -1.34 -35.41 33.13
N HIS A 498 -2.15 -34.38 33.39
CA HIS A 498 -3.60 -34.40 33.11
C HIS A 498 -4.14 -33.02 32.75
N THR A 499 -5.32 -33.00 32.10
CA THR A 499 -6.10 -31.80 31.82
C THR A 499 -7.40 -31.81 32.61
N GLN A 500 -7.74 -30.71 33.29
CA GLN A 500 -9.05 -30.54 33.92
C GLN A 500 -10.00 -29.73 33.01
N SER A 501 -11.22 -30.27 32.80
CA SER A 501 -12.39 -29.65 32.16
C SER A 501 -12.20 -29.05 30.74
N THR A 502 -13.26 -28.42 30.23
CA THR A 502 -13.42 -27.84 28.89
C THR A 502 -12.39 -26.75 28.54
N TYR A 503 -11.57 -26.30 29.50
CA TYR A 503 -10.69 -25.13 29.39
C TYR A 503 -9.19 -25.44 29.16
N GLY A 504 -8.79 -26.70 28.92
CA GLY A 504 -7.52 -27.02 28.24
C GLY A 504 -6.25 -26.47 28.90
N ALA A 505 -6.00 -26.84 30.17
CA ALA A 505 -4.75 -26.57 30.90
C ALA A 505 -4.07 -27.87 31.38
N VAL A 506 -2.74 -27.99 31.22
CA VAL A 506 -1.96 -29.19 31.57
C VAL A 506 -1.49 -28.99 32.99
N ARG A 507 -1.76 -29.99 33.82
CA ARG A 507 -1.35 -30.08 35.22
C ARG A 507 -0.50 -31.31 35.42
N VAL A 508 0.38 -31.23 36.39
CA VAL A 508 1.13 -32.38 36.89
C VAL A 508 0.74 -32.62 38.34
N GLY A 509 0.68 -33.88 38.76
CA GLY A 509 0.44 -34.26 40.14
C GLY A 509 1.15 -35.55 40.49
N ASN A 510 1.27 -35.82 41.78
CA ASN A 510 1.78 -37.11 42.24
C ASN A 510 0.77 -38.25 41.97
N MET A 511 1.22 -39.50 42.13
CA MET A 511 0.39 -40.66 41.78
C MET A 511 -0.82 -40.85 42.72
N THR A 512 -0.74 -40.42 43.99
CA THR A 512 -1.90 -40.45 44.90
C THR A 512 -2.99 -39.48 44.45
N TYR A 513 -2.63 -38.25 44.06
CA TYR A 513 -3.55 -37.31 43.47
C TYR A 513 -4.15 -37.84 42.16
N ALA A 514 -3.30 -38.41 41.29
CA ALA A 514 -3.74 -39.01 40.04
C ALA A 514 -4.76 -40.13 40.26
N ARG A 515 -4.53 -41.00 41.27
CA ARG A 515 -5.44 -42.10 41.63
C ARG A 515 -6.79 -41.61 42.15
N GLY A 516 -6.87 -40.42 42.74
CA GLY A 516 -8.13 -39.81 43.15
C GLY A 516 -8.92 -39.13 42.01
N SER A 517 -8.34 -39.06 40.81
CA SER A 517 -8.93 -38.33 39.67
C SER A 517 -9.66 -39.27 38.70
N ALA A 518 -10.89 -38.91 38.38
CA ALA A 518 -11.74 -39.60 37.40
C ALA A 518 -11.09 -39.73 36.00
N LYS A 519 -10.05 -38.95 35.70
CA LYS A 519 -9.30 -39.03 34.44
C LYS A 519 -8.42 -40.28 34.34
N PHE A 520 -7.92 -40.78 35.47
CA PHE A 520 -6.99 -41.90 35.52
C PHE A 520 -7.64 -43.19 36.04
N THR A 521 -8.75 -43.09 36.77
CA THR A 521 -9.52 -44.22 37.30
C THR A 521 -10.56 -44.71 36.30
N GLY A 522 -10.78 -46.02 36.20
CA GLY A 522 -11.83 -46.59 35.36
C GLY A 522 -11.57 -46.40 33.87
N HIS A 523 -10.29 -46.32 33.46
CA HIS A 523 -9.91 -46.17 32.05
C HIS A 523 -10.36 -47.39 31.23
N THR A 524 -11.57 -47.31 30.68
CA THR A 524 -12.33 -48.44 30.11
C THR A 524 -11.70 -49.05 28.87
N LYS A 525 -10.85 -48.31 28.16
CA LYS A 525 -10.28 -48.74 26.88
C LYS A 525 -9.11 -49.73 27.02
N THR A 526 -8.36 -49.67 28.12
CA THR A 526 -7.17 -50.52 28.33
C THR A 526 -7.32 -51.49 29.51
N GLY A 527 -8.34 -51.33 30.36
CA GLY A 527 -8.48 -52.11 31.60
C GLY A 527 -7.31 -51.91 32.58
N ALA A 528 -6.50 -50.87 32.36
CA ALA A 528 -5.29 -50.56 33.10
C ALA A 528 -5.38 -49.20 33.82
N GLY A 529 -6.59 -48.76 34.19
CA GLY A 529 -6.79 -47.56 35.01
C GLY A 529 -6.05 -47.65 36.34
N LEU A 530 -5.68 -46.51 36.92
CA LEU A 530 -4.90 -46.41 38.18
C LEU A 530 -5.59 -47.09 39.37
N ASP A 531 -6.89 -47.27 39.32
CA ASP A 531 -7.70 -48.04 40.28
C ASP A 531 -7.34 -49.54 40.28
N THR A 532 -6.79 -50.05 39.18
CA THR A 532 -6.35 -51.45 39.02
C THR A 532 -4.87 -51.67 39.34
N TRP A 533 -4.13 -50.60 39.66
CA TRP A 533 -2.71 -50.68 39.95
C TRP A 533 -2.49 -51.08 41.41
N GLY A 534 -1.41 -51.84 41.66
CA GLY A 534 -0.90 -52.06 43.01
C GLY A 534 -0.36 -50.77 43.66
N THR A 535 0.44 -50.88 44.71
CA THR A 535 1.06 -49.71 45.35
C THR A 535 1.86 -48.89 44.35
N SER A 536 1.64 -47.56 44.32
CA SER A 536 2.39 -46.61 43.49
C SER A 536 3.26 -45.71 44.37
N THR A 537 4.21 -45.02 43.74
CA THR A 537 4.99 -43.99 44.42
C THR A 537 4.09 -42.86 44.94
N ASN A 538 4.57 -42.09 45.92
CA ASN A 538 3.86 -40.91 46.38
C ASN A 538 4.87 -39.83 46.78
N TYR A 539 5.45 -39.19 45.77
CA TYR A 539 6.42 -38.12 45.99
C TYR A 539 5.73 -36.77 46.22
N THR A 540 6.32 -35.94 47.06
CA THR A 540 5.90 -34.56 47.27
C THR A 540 6.32 -33.72 46.06
N VAL A 541 5.35 -33.38 45.20
CA VAL A 541 5.59 -32.53 44.02
C VAL A 541 5.47 -31.06 44.42
N LYS A 542 6.44 -30.23 44.00
CA LYS A 542 6.53 -28.81 44.34
C LYS A 542 6.89 -27.94 43.13
N THR A 543 6.39 -26.72 43.13
CA THR A 543 6.91 -25.64 42.28
C THR A 543 8.21 -25.11 42.88
N ILE A 544 9.26 -25.02 42.07
CA ILE A 544 10.58 -24.52 42.46
C ILE A 544 10.68 -23.03 42.11
N SER A 545 10.83 -22.18 43.12
CA SER A 545 11.00 -20.73 42.95
C SER A 545 12.46 -20.30 42.81
N ALA A 546 13.41 -21.15 43.22
CA ALA A 546 14.85 -20.86 43.20
C ALA A 546 15.48 -20.91 41.80
N VAL A 547 14.76 -21.45 40.81
CA VAL A 547 15.22 -21.62 39.43
C VAL A 547 14.15 -21.05 38.51
N ASN A 548 14.50 -20.09 37.66
CA ASN A 548 13.59 -19.65 36.60
C ASN A 548 13.58 -20.65 35.46
N ARG A 549 12.45 -20.74 34.76
CA ARG A 549 12.31 -21.61 33.59
C ARG A 549 13.28 -21.23 32.46
N ALA A 550 13.57 -19.94 32.29
CA ALA A 550 14.51 -19.44 31.29
C ALA A 550 15.94 -19.94 31.56
N ASP A 551 16.28 -20.11 32.83
CA ASP A 551 17.62 -20.48 33.29
C ASP A 551 17.75 -22.00 33.48
N PHE A 552 16.72 -22.78 33.13
CA PHE A 552 16.68 -24.22 33.38
C PHE A 552 17.90 -24.95 32.77
N ASP A 553 18.26 -24.63 31.54
CA ASP A 553 19.41 -25.25 30.87
C ASP A 553 20.75 -24.80 31.49
N GLU A 554 20.78 -23.69 32.23
CA GLU A 554 21.96 -23.09 32.87
C GLU A 554 22.17 -23.58 34.31
N THR A 555 21.20 -24.30 34.87
CA THR A 555 21.33 -24.88 36.22
C THR A 555 22.36 -26.00 36.27
N THR A 556 23.11 -26.06 37.37
CA THR A 556 24.10 -27.10 37.64
C THR A 556 23.54 -28.17 38.58
N ILE A 557 24.34 -29.20 38.83
CA ILE A 557 24.05 -30.20 39.86
C ILE A 557 23.87 -29.56 41.25
N ASP A 558 24.59 -28.49 41.59
CA ASP A 558 24.44 -27.83 42.89
C ASP A 558 23.05 -27.24 43.08
N ASN A 559 22.46 -26.67 42.01
CA ASN A 559 21.08 -26.17 42.05
C ASN A 559 20.09 -27.31 42.30
N LEU A 560 20.34 -28.48 41.71
CA LEU A 560 19.49 -29.66 41.85
C LEU A 560 19.61 -30.28 43.25
N GLU A 561 20.83 -30.36 43.80
CA GLU A 561 21.11 -30.88 45.15
C GLU A 561 20.57 -29.98 46.26
N ALA A 562 20.52 -28.66 46.03
CA ALA A 562 19.97 -27.70 46.97
C ALA A 562 18.43 -27.74 47.11
N LEU A 563 17.72 -28.47 46.24
CA LEU A 563 16.26 -28.55 46.29
C LEU A 563 15.78 -29.33 47.52
N THR A 564 14.73 -28.81 48.16
CA THR A 564 14.07 -29.45 49.31
C THR A 564 12.57 -29.58 49.08
N PHE A 565 12.00 -30.72 49.50
CA PHE A 565 10.62 -31.10 49.19
C PHE A 565 9.84 -31.43 50.47
N THR A 566 9.43 -30.39 51.19
CA THR A 566 8.68 -30.53 52.45
C THR A 566 7.22 -30.08 52.31
N GLY A 567 6.34 -30.57 53.19
CA GLY A 567 4.93 -30.19 53.24
C GLY A 567 4.03 -30.98 52.28
N SER A 568 2.84 -30.44 51.99
CA SER A 568 1.86 -31.09 51.11
C SER A 568 2.26 -30.97 49.63
N SER A 569 1.93 -32.01 48.86
CA SER A 569 2.14 -31.99 47.40
C SER A 569 1.23 -30.96 46.72
N GLU A 570 1.78 -30.31 45.70
CA GLU A 570 1.06 -29.41 44.80
C GLU A 570 0.56 -30.15 43.55
N SER A 571 -0.38 -29.54 42.83
CA SER A 571 -0.84 -30.00 41.50
C SER A 571 -0.78 -28.84 40.49
N PRO A 572 0.43 -28.43 40.09
CA PRO A 572 0.63 -27.13 39.50
C PRO A 572 0.32 -27.14 37.98
N VAL A 573 -0.14 -26.00 37.45
CA VAL A 573 -0.57 -25.81 36.04
C VAL A 573 0.62 -25.42 35.16
N ILE A 574 1.19 -26.36 34.41
CA ILE A 574 2.40 -26.13 33.60
C ILE A 574 2.14 -25.47 32.24
N ALA A 575 0.90 -25.50 31.76
CA ALA A 575 0.48 -24.78 30.55
C ALA A 575 -1.05 -24.52 30.56
N SER A 576 -1.55 -23.50 29.87
CA SER A 576 -2.99 -23.21 29.76
C SER A 576 -3.39 -22.66 28.38
N GLY A 577 -4.70 -22.49 28.12
CA GLY A 577 -5.19 -21.74 26.96
C GLY A 577 -5.03 -22.43 25.59
N ALA A 578 -5.38 -23.72 25.47
CA ALA A 578 -5.26 -24.50 24.23
C ALA A 578 -3.83 -24.50 23.58
N PHE A 579 -2.82 -24.41 24.45
CA PHE A 579 -1.41 -24.85 24.36
C PHE A 579 -0.56 -24.53 23.12
N PRO A 580 -0.08 -23.28 22.99
CA PRO A 580 1.27 -23.09 22.42
C PRO A 580 2.29 -22.50 23.41
N ASN A 581 1.85 -21.83 24.48
CA ASN A 581 2.75 -21.10 25.38
C ASN A 581 2.58 -21.50 26.86
N PRO A 582 3.67 -21.63 27.65
CA PRO A 582 3.60 -21.87 29.10
C PRO A 582 3.01 -20.65 29.83
N VAL A 583 2.20 -20.86 30.88
CA VAL A 583 1.38 -19.79 31.50
C VAL A 583 1.77 -19.48 32.95
N PRO A 584 2.95 -19.91 33.41
CA PRO A 584 3.87 -18.86 33.84
C PRO A 584 5.29 -19.01 33.27
N ALA A 585 5.95 -17.87 33.04
CA ALA A 585 7.35 -17.78 32.60
C ALA A 585 8.37 -18.44 33.58
N ASN A 586 7.96 -18.72 34.83
CA ASN A 586 8.86 -19.13 35.92
C ASN A 586 8.49 -20.48 36.55
N MET A 587 8.06 -21.44 35.74
CA MET A 587 7.53 -22.69 36.27
C MET A 587 8.48 -23.87 36.09
N VAL A 588 9.27 -24.12 37.13
CA VAL A 588 10.07 -25.35 37.30
C VAL A 588 9.38 -26.22 38.34
N ILE A 589 9.19 -27.50 38.04
CA ILE A 589 8.58 -28.47 38.97
C ILE A 589 9.66 -29.41 39.46
N GLY A 590 9.63 -29.76 40.73
CA GLY A 590 10.55 -30.76 41.28
C GLY A 590 9.89 -31.70 42.28
N TYR A 591 10.58 -32.81 42.50
CA TYR A 591 10.28 -33.80 43.54
C TYR A 591 11.56 -34.61 43.84
N GLN A 592 11.53 -35.40 44.91
CA GLN A 592 12.62 -36.33 45.24
C GLN A 592 12.14 -37.78 45.03
N ALA A 593 12.71 -38.44 44.03
CA ALA A 593 12.42 -39.83 43.69
C ALA A 593 13.30 -40.78 44.50
N GLN A 594 12.85 -42.03 44.66
CA GLN A 594 13.68 -43.12 45.17
C GLN A 594 14.16 -43.95 43.97
N ILE A 595 15.38 -43.70 43.51
CA ILE A 595 15.98 -44.39 42.36
C ILE A 595 17.09 -45.28 42.89
N ASP A 596 16.96 -46.59 42.63
CA ASP A 596 17.90 -47.63 43.09
C ASP A 596 18.20 -47.56 44.59
N GLY A 597 17.16 -47.25 45.39
CA GLY A 597 17.22 -47.19 46.84
C GLY A 597 17.84 -45.91 47.41
N GLN A 598 18.12 -44.90 46.57
CA GLN A 598 18.67 -43.61 46.99
C GLN A 598 17.70 -42.46 46.67
N PRO A 599 17.60 -41.45 47.55
CA PRO A 599 16.89 -40.22 47.23
C PRO A 599 17.62 -39.46 46.12
N LYS A 600 16.93 -39.19 45.01
CA LYS A 600 17.43 -38.41 43.88
C LYS A 600 16.50 -37.24 43.59
N ASN A 601 17.05 -36.03 43.56
CA ASN A 601 16.29 -34.85 43.19
C ASN A 601 16.03 -34.84 41.69
N VAL A 602 14.78 -34.55 41.32
CA VAL A 602 14.33 -34.44 39.93
C VAL A 602 13.70 -33.07 39.76
N MET A 603 14.05 -32.38 38.67
CA MET A 603 13.34 -31.18 38.26
C MET A 603 13.07 -31.18 36.76
N PHE A 604 11.93 -30.62 36.36
CA PHE A 604 11.54 -30.55 34.96
C PHE A 604 10.74 -29.29 34.65
N ILE A 605 10.69 -28.96 33.36
CA ILE A 605 9.87 -27.88 32.81
C ILE A 605 9.05 -28.40 31.64
N TYR A 606 7.91 -27.76 31.41
CA TYR A 606 7.25 -27.82 30.11
C TYR A 606 8.12 -27.11 29.07
N ASP A 607 8.52 -27.81 28.01
CA ASP A 607 9.41 -27.29 26.99
C ASP A 607 8.63 -26.65 25.84
N MET A 608 7.98 -27.49 25.02
CA MET A 608 7.20 -27.03 23.88
C MET A 608 6.04 -27.97 23.57
N PHE A 609 5.07 -27.43 22.85
CA PHE A 609 3.94 -28.17 22.32
C PHE A 609 4.34 -29.00 21.09
N ASP A 610 3.69 -30.16 20.89
CA ASP A 610 3.93 -31.03 19.74
C ASP A 610 2.67 -31.17 18.86
N ASN A 611 1.57 -31.75 19.36
CA ASN A 611 0.35 -31.95 18.58
C ASN A 611 -0.95 -31.85 19.40
N MET A 612 -2.02 -31.24 18.84
CA MET A 612 -3.34 -31.07 19.45
C MET A 612 -4.46 -31.63 18.55
N PRO A 613 -5.00 -32.83 18.82
CA PRO A 613 -6.20 -33.28 18.13
C PRO A 613 -7.40 -32.41 18.54
N ALA A 614 -8.44 -32.37 17.71
CA ALA A 614 -9.63 -31.54 17.93
C ALA A 614 -10.34 -31.81 19.27
N ASP A 615 -10.30 -33.07 19.73
CA ASP A 615 -10.85 -33.50 21.01
C ASP A 615 -9.89 -33.29 22.20
N LYS A 616 -8.67 -32.83 21.92
CA LYS A 616 -7.56 -32.54 22.86
C LYS A 616 -7.10 -33.76 23.67
N SER A 617 -7.67 -34.94 23.44
CA SER A 617 -7.53 -36.12 24.30
C SER A 617 -6.19 -36.83 24.13
N ALA A 618 -5.59 -36.73 22.95
CA ALA A 618 -4.27 -37.27 22.60
C ALA A 618 -3.25 -36.17 22.32
N SER A 619 -3.32 -35.06 23.06
CA SER A 619 -2.35 -33.98 22.91
C SER A 619 -0.96 -34.45 23.36
N THR A 620 0.08 -34.10 22.61
CA THR A 620 1.47 -34.41 22.92
C THR A 620 2.28 -33.13 23.17
N PHE A 621 3.30 -33.23 24.02
CA PHE A 621 4.18 -32.11 24.37
C PHE A 621 5.51 -32.62 24.90
N TYR A 622 6.56 -31.79 24.82
CA TYR A 622 7.87 -32.12 25.37
C TYR A 622 8.05 -31.54 26.77
N ILE A 623 8.70 -32.31 27.64
CA ILE A 623 9.32 -31.81 28.87
C ILE A 623 10.84 -31.90 28.76
N LYS A 624 11.54 -30.99 29.43
CA LYS A 624 12.97 -31.13 29.73
C LYS A 624 13.10 -31.51 31.19
N VAL A 625 13.89 -32.52 31.49
CA VAL A 625 14.08 -33.04 32.85
C VAL A 625 15.56 -33.19 33.18
N LYS A 626 15.92 -32.83 34.41
CA LYS A 626 17.22 -33.10 35.03
C LYS A 626 17.00 -34.02 36.23
N ILE A 627 17.76 -35.10 36.28
CA ILE A 627 17.67 -36.16 37.28
C ILE A 627 19.03 -36.31 37.92
N GLN A 628 19.11 -36.13 39.24
CA GLN A 628 20.35 -36.32 39.97
C GLN A 628 20.88 -37.74 39.73
N LYS A 629 22.16 -37.85 39.38
CA LYS A 629 22.82 -39.14 39.15
C LYS A 629 23.00 -39.88 40.46
#